data_AF-A0A6F9ZH99-F1
#
_entry.id   AF-A0A6F9ZH99-F1
#
_cell.length_a   1.000
_cell.length_b   1.000
_cell.length_c   1.000
_cell.angle_alpha   90.00
_cell.angle_beta   90.00
_cell.angle_gamma   90.00
#
_symmetry.space_group_name_H-M   'P 1'
#
loop_
_entity.id
_entity.type
_entity.pdbx_description
1 polymer ?
#
loop_
_entity_poly.entity_id
_entity_poly.type
_entity_poly.pdbx_seq_one_letter_code
_entity_poly.pdbx_strand_id
1 'polypeptide(L)'
;MIIGCNRPNDPGPGNGMDVTEEAAAKTENSGTIILDATCAPQNISYPQDVNLLNEARENLEGMIDQICYDYNYYKPRMYRKKARKDYLNLARCKKRTAKKIRKAIKQQLQYIRRDRAYINAFLV
;
A
#
# COMPACT_ATOMS: atom_id res chain seq x y z
N MET A 1 -0.49 24.54 -22.54
CA MET A 1 -0.65 24.75 -21.08
C MET A 1 -0.38 23.41 -20.40
N ILE A 2 0.82 23.24 -19.83
CA ILE A 2 1.21 22.00 -19.15
C ILE A 2 0.62 22.08 -17.75
N ILE A 3 -0.38 21.25 -17.47
CA ILE A 3 -0.90 21.07 -16.11
C ILE A 3 0.22 20.39 -15.33
N GLY A 4 0.84 21.13 -14.40
CA GLY A 4 1.84 20.58 -13.50
C GLY A 4 1.24 19.42 -12.72
N CYS A 5 1.73 18.21 -12.97
CA CYS A 5 1.38 17.03 -12.20
C CYS A 5 1.95 17.19 -10.80
N ASN A 6 1.08 17.39 -9.80
CA ASN A 6 1.46 17.40 -8.40
C ASN A 6 2.16 16.07 -8.05
N ARG A 7 3.39 16.19 -7.54
CA ARG A 7 4.15 15.12 -6.92
C ARG A 7 3.33 14.52 -5.76
N PRO A 8 3.32 13.19 -5.54
CA PRO A 8 2.83 12.67 -4.28
C PRO A 8 3.69 13.24 -3.13
N ASN A 9 3.04 13.70 -2.07
CA ASN A 9 3.66 14.40 -0.95
C ASN A 9 4.78 13.55 -0.32
N ASP A 10 6.01 14.05 -0.35
CA ASP A 10 7.10 13.60 0.52
C ASP A 10 6.78 14.05 1.96
N PRO A 11 6.79 13.16 2.96
CA PRO A 11 6.82 13.60 4.35
C PRO A 11 8.20 14.20 4.64
N GLY A 12 8.29 15.52 4.70
CA GLY A 12 9.51 16.23 5.06
C GLY A 12 9.98 15.92 6.50
N PRO A 13 11.26 16.18 6.82
CA PRO A 13 11.84 15.81 8.11
C PRO A 13 11.40 16.80 9.20
N GLY A 14 10.77 16.30 10.25
CA GLY A 14 10.43 17.07 11.45
C GLY A 14 11.59 17.12 12.43
N ASN A 15 12.15 18.32 12.61
CA ASN A 15 12.97 18.81 13.72
C ASN A 15 12.17 18.66 15.05
N GLY A 16 12.64 18.30 16.25
CA GLY A 16 13.92 18.32 16.94
C GLY A 16 13.61 18.66 18.42
N MET A 17 13.87 17.77 19.39
CA MET A 17 13.81 18.07 20.83
C MET A 17 15.12 17.62 21.45
N ASP A 18 15.86 18.59 21.99
CA ASP A 18 17.19 18.48 22.58
C ASP A 18 17.18 17.77 23.94
N VAL A 19 18.10 16.82 24.15
CA VAL A 19 18.58 16.46 25.49
C VAL A 19 20.06 16.08 25.40
N THR A 20 20.87 16.91 26.06
CA THR A 20 22.31 16.80 26.35
C THR A 20 22.76 15.40 26.78
N GLU A 21 23.86 14.92 26.18
CA GLU A 21 24.62 13.75 26.63
C GLU A 21 25.40 14.05 27.90
N GLU A 22 25.18 13.26 28.97
CA GLU A 22 26.24 12.93 29.92
C GLU A 22 26.19 11.46 30.35
N ALA A 23 27.35 10.82 30.16
CA ALA A 23 27.94 9.74 30.95
C ALA A 23 27.19 8.41 31.12
N ALA A 24 27.53 7.49 30.19
CA ALA A 24 27.99 6.13 30.48
C ALA A 24 27.34 5.38 31.67
N ALA A 25 26.19 4.75 31.43
CA ALA A 25 25.76 3.61 32.22
C ALA A 25 24.97 2.63 31.34
N LYS A 26 25.61 1.50 31.01
CA LYS A 26 25.07 0.25 30.45
C LYS A 26 23.88 0.42 29.49
N THR A 27 24.16 0.31 28.19
CA THR A 27 23.13 -0.03 27.20
C THR A 27 22.58 -1.42 27.53
N GLU A 28 21.55 -1.46 28.37
CA GLU A 28 20.68 -2.62 28.47
C GLU A 28 20.00 -2.76 27.10
N ASN A 29 20.26 -3.88 26.46
CA ASN A 29 19.66 -4.31 25.20
C ASN A 29 18.13 -4.32 25.34
N SER A 30 17.49 -3.22 24.95
CA SER A 30 16.05 -2.96 25.05
C SER A 30 15.23 -3.57 23.91
N GLY A 31 15.74 -4.66 23.31
CA GLY A 31 15.08 -5.39 22.24
C GLY A 31 14.46 -6.69 22.74
N THR A 32 13.24 -7.00 22.30
CA THR A 32 12.61 -8.29 22.56
C THR A 32 13.26 -9.37 21.69
N ILE A 33 14.03 -10.27 22.30
CA ILE A 33 14.56 -11.47 21.61
C ILE A 33 13.46 -12.54 21.61
N ILE A 34 13.06 -13.00 20.42
CA ILE A 34 12.17 -14.14 20.25
C ILE A 34 13.04 -15.41 20.26
N LEU A 35 13.10 -16.09 21.41
CA LEU A 35 13.89 -17.30 21.64
C LEU A 35 13.08 -18.56 21.31
N ASP A 36 12.67 -18.72 20.05
CA ASP A 36 12.11 -19.99 19.59
C ASP A 36 12.48 -20.24 18.13
N ALA A 37 13.06 -21.40 17.84
CA ALA A 37 13.49 -21.81 16.50
C ALA A 37 12.29 -21.95 15.53
N THR A 38 11.07 -21.99 16.05
CA THR A 38 9.82 -22.09 15.29
C THR A 38 8.99 -20.79 15.21
N CYS A 39 9.35 -19.73 15.94
CA CYS A 39 8.58 -18.47 15.93
C CYS A 39 9.26 -17.38 15.09
N ALA A 40 8.97 -17.37 13.79
CA ALA A 40 9.21 -16.18 12.97
C ALA A 40 8.05 -15.19 13.15
N PRO A 41 8.31 -13.90 13.42
CA PRO A 41 7.25 -12.89 13.40
C PRO A 41 6.66 -12.84 11.99
N GLN A 42 5.43 -13.35 11.86
CA GLN A 42 4.76 -13.43 10.58
C GLN A 42 4.16 -12.06 10.26
N ASN A 43 4.86 -11.26 9.45
CA ASN A 43 4.37 -9.99 8.89
C ASN A 43 3.30 -10.24 7.80
N ILE A 44 2.29 -11.05 8.12
CA ILE A 44 1.16 -11.31 7.26
C ILE A 44 -0.06 -10.76 7.98
N SER A 45 -0.77 -9.83 7.32
CA SER A 45 -2.05 -9.35 7.83
C SER A 45 -3.00 -10.53 8.02
N TYR A 46 -3.54 -10.67 9.23
CA TYR A 46 -4.65 -11.58 9.59
C TYR A 46 -5.78 -11.52 8.54
N PRO A 47 -6.53 -12.62 8.29
CA PRO A 47 -6.78 -13.26 6.98
C PRO A 47 -7.89 -12.57 6.18
N GLN A 48 -7.85 -11.26 6.08
CA GLN A 48 -8.76 -10.51 5.24
C GLN A 48 -8.04 -10.16 3.94
N ASP A 49 -8.03 -11.12 3.02
CA ASP A 49 -7.47 -11.02 1.66
C ASP A 49 -7.83 -9.69 0.98
N VAL A 50 -8.97 -9.10 1.31
CA VAL A 50 -9.46 -7.85 0.72
C VAL A 50 -8.61 -6.63 1.06
N ASN A 51 -8.00 -6.57 2.24
CA ASN A 51 -7.11 -5.47 2.62
C ASN A 51 -5.78 -5.59 1.87
N LEU A 52 -5.21 -6.80 1.86
CA LEU A 52 -4.00 -7.12 1.09
C LEU A 52 -4.19 -6.81 -0.41
N LEU A 53 -5.33 -7.20 -0.98
CA LEU A 53 -5.65 -6.89 -2.38
C LEU A 53 -5.83 -5.39 -2.62
N ASN A 54 -6.34 -4.63 -1.64
CA ASN A 54 -6.43 -3.18 -1.78
C ASN A 54 -5.04 -2.52 -1.78
N GLU A 55 -4.16 -2.94 -0.87
CA GLU A 55 -2.78 -2.46 -0.81
C GLU A 55 -2.03 -2.79 -2.12
N ALA A 56 -2.13 -4.03 -2.59
CA ALA A 56 -1.55 -4.44 -3.87
C ALA A 56 -2.06 -3.59 -5.04
N ARG A 57 -3.36 -3.28 -5.08
CA ARG A 57 -3.92 -2.35 -6.07
C ARG A 57 -3.29 -0.96 -5.94
N GLU A 58 -3.28 -0.37 -4.75
CA GLU A 58 -2.73 0.98 -4.54
C GLU A 58 -1.25 1.07 -4.93
N ASN A 59 -0.46 0.03 -4.63
CA ASN A 59 0.93 -0.06 -5.02
C ASN A 59 1.10 -0.12 -6.55
N LEU A 60 0.33 -0.96 -7.25
CA LEU A 60 0.35 -1.01 -8.72
C LEU A 60 -0.08 0.31 -9.35
N GLU A 61 -1.09 0.97 -8.77
CA GLU A 61 -1.53 2.28 -9.24
C GLU A 61 -0.46 3.36 -9.04
N GLY A 62 0.33 3.27 -7.98
CA GLY A 62 1.49 4.13 -7.72
C GLY A 62 2.64 3.88 -8.70
N MET A 63 2.95 2.61 -8.97
CA MET A 63 3.97 2.24 -9.97
C MET A 63 3.64 2.78 -11.36
N ILE A 64 2.37 2.64 -11.79
CA ILE A 64 1.93 3.21 -13.08
C ILE A 64 2.10 4.73 -13.09
N ASP A 65 1.81 5.39 -11.97
CA ASP A 65 1.95 6.85 -11.88
C ASP A 65 3.40 7.30 -11.95
N GLN A 66 4.31 6.58 -11.29
CA GLN A 66 5.76 6.82 -11.38
C GLN A 66 6.25 6.63 -12.81
N ILE A 67 5.95 5.50 -13.45
CA ILE A 67 6.36 5.22 -14.83
C ILE A 67 5.82 6.29 -15.79
N CYS A 68 4.53 6.63 -15.71
CA CYS A 68 3.98 7.66 -16.58
C CYS A 68 4.59 9.04 -16.34
N TYR A 69 4.98 9.35 -15.11
CA TYR A 69 5.65 10.60 -14.77
C TYR A 69 7.09 10.65 -15.30
N ASP A 70 7.88 9.61 -15.05
CA ASP A 70 9.31 9.56 -15.39
C ASP A 70 9.54 9.53 -16.90
N TYR A 71 8.74 8.74 -17.63
CA TYR A 71 8.84 8.61 -19.09
C TYR A 71 7.91 9.56 -19.86
N ASN A 72 7.20 10.45 -19.14
CA ASN A 72 6.26 11.41 -19.69
C ASN A 72 5.17 10.79 -20.59
N TYR A 73 4.72 9.58 -20.24
CA TYR A 73 3.67 8.86 -20.96
C TYR A 73 2.26 9.35 -20.59
N TYR A 74 1.32 9.13 -21.51
CA TYR A 74 -0.09 9.38 -21.22
C TYR A 74 -0.61 8.41 -20.15
N LYS A 75 -1.19 8.97 -19.10
CA LYS A 75 -1.75 8.19 -17.99
C LYS A 75 -3.00 7.43 -18.44
N PRO A 76 -3.00 6.08 -18.36
CA PRO A 76 -4.13 5.28 -18.83
C PRO A 76 -5.37 5.49 -17.95
N ARG A 77 -6.55 5.17 -18.50
CA ARG A 77 -7.81 5.29 -17.76
C ARG A 77 -7.88 4.25 -16.65
N MET A 78 -7.68 4.70 -15.41
CA MET A 78 -7.71 3.85 -14.22
C MET A 78 -8.96 4.08 -13.36
N TYR A 79 -9.48 3.01 -12.76
CA TYR A 79 -10.75 3.04 -12.02
C TYR A 79 -10.58 3.38 -10.52
N ARG A 80 -9.59 4.20 -10.16
CA ARG A 80 -9.18 4.49 -8.76
C ARG A 80 -10.36 4.79 -7.83
N LYS A 81 -11.17 5.80 -8.20
CA LYS A 81 -12.34 6.24 -7.43
C LYS A 81 -13.36 5.12 -7.23
N LYS A 82 -13.58 4.31 -8.28
CA LYS A 82 -14.53 3.20 -8.25
C LYS A 82 -14.01 2.05 -7.39
N ALA A 83 -12.76 1.65 -7.59
CA ALA A 83 -12.11 0.58 -6.82
C ALA A 83 -12.06 0.91 -5.32
N ARG A 84 -11.72 2.16 -4.96
CA ARG A 84 -11.73 2.61 -3.57
C ARG A 84 -13.13 2.64 -2.98
N LYS A 85 -14.14 3.07 -3.73
CA LYS A 85 -15.54 3.00 -3.29
C LYS A 85 -15.97 1.56 -3.03
N ASP A 86 -15.65 0.63 -3.92
CA ASP A 86 -16.01 -0.78 -3.78
C ASP A 86 -15.31 -1.43 -2.57
N TYR A 87 -14.03 -1.09 -2.33
CA TYR A 87 -13.32 -1.46 -1.11
C TYR A 87 -13.99 -0.91 0.15
N LEU A 88 -14.23 0.40 0.21
CA LEU A 88 -14.82 1.07 1.36
C LEU A 88 -16.23 0.53 1.67
N ASN A 89 -17.00 0.18 0.64
CA ASN A 89 -18.30 -0.45 0.82
C ASN A 89 -18.20 -1.76 1.60
N LEU A 90 -17.19 -2.60 1.33
CA LEU A 90 -16.98 -3.82 2.10
C LEU A 90 -16.35 -3.54 3.47
N ALA A 91 -15.36 -2.65 3.53
CA ALA A 91 -14.63 -2.34 4.76
C ALA A 91 -15.55 -1.72 5.83
N ARG A 92 -16.49 -0.86 5.42
CA ARG A 92 -17.48 -0.22 6.31
C ARG A 92 -18.70 -1.10 6.60
N CYS A 93 -18.84 -2.26 5.96
CA CYS A 93 -20.01 -3.12 6.17
C CYS A 93 -20.00 -3.76 7.57
N LYS A 94 -21.05 -3.51 8.36
CA LYS A 94 -21.26 -4.12 9.68
C LYS A 94 -21.26 -5.66 9.65
N LYS A 95 -21.85 -6.29 8.62
CA LYS A 95 -21.85 -7.74 8.42
C LYS A 95 -21.26 -8.10 7.06
N ARG A 96 -20.11 -8.80 7.08
CA ARG A 96 -19.41 -9.30 5.90
C ARG A 96 -19.85 -10.74 5.62
N THR A 97 -20.88 -10.91 4.80
CA THR A 97 -21.33 -12.25 4.39
C THR A 97 -20.35 -12.84 3.36
N ALA A 98 -20.24 -14.17 3.32
CA ALA A 98 -19.35 -14.87 2.38
C ALA A 98 -19.58 -14.47 0.91
N LYS A 99 -20.83 -14.22 0.51
CA LYS A 99 -21.17 -13.72 -0.84
C LYS A 99 -20.58 -12.34 -1.11
N LYS A 100 -20.65 -11.42 -0.14
CA LYS A 100 -20.07 -10.07 -0.26
C LYS A 100 -18.55 -10.12 -0.33
N ILE A 101 -17.92 -10.94 0.52
CA ILE A 101 -16.47 -11.13 0.52
C ILE A 101 -15.99 -11.64 -0.84
N ARG A 102 -16.59 -12.73 -1.35
CA ARG A 102 -16.24 -13.28 -2.67
C ARG A 102 -16.43 -12.27 -3.80
N LYS A 103 -17.51 -11.48 -3.77
CA LYS A 103 -17.75 -10.42 -4.76
C LYS A 103 -16.66 -9.35 -4.72
N ALA A 104 -16.29 -8.88 -3.53
CA ALA A 104 -15.27 -7.86 -3.36
C ALA A 104 -13.88 -8.37 -3.76
N ILE A 105 -13.51 -9.60 -3.39
CA ILE A 105 -12.26 -10.24 -3.84
C ILE A 105 -12.21 -10.31 -5.37
N LYS A 106 -13.28 -10.78 -6.02
CA LYS A 106 -13.37 -10.84 -7.49
C LYS A 106 -13.19 -9.45 -8.12
N GLN A 107 -13.82 -8.42 -7.56
CA GLN A 107 -13.69 -7.05 -8.05
C GLN A 107 -12.25 -6.53 -7.90
N GLN A 108 -11.62 -6.73 -6.73
CA GLN A 108 -10.23 -6.29 -6.51
C GLN A 108 -9.24 -6.99 -7.44
N LEU A 109 -9.36 -8.30 -7.60
CA LEU A 109 -8.53 -9.05 -8.55
C LEU A 109 -8.70 -8.56 -9.99
N GLN A 110 -9.91 -8.14 -10.39
CA GLN A 110 -10.12 -7.55 -11.72
C GLN A 110 -9.46 -6.18 -11.88
N TYR A 111 -9.38 -5.37 -10.83
CA TYR A 111 -8.63 -4.10 -10.86
C TYR A 111 -7.14 -4.39 -11.01
N ILE A 112 -6.57 -5.21 -10.12
CA ILE A 112 -5.18 -5.64 -10.17
C ILE A 112 -4.80 -6.21 -11.54
N ARG A 113 -5.62 -7.10 -12.10
CA ARG A 113 -5.35 -7.69 -13.43
C ARG A 113 -5.26 -6.64 -14.53
N ARG A 114 -6.10 -5.60 -14.47
CA ARG A 114 -6.06 -4.48 -15.43
C ARG A 114 -4.79 -3.66 -15.24
N ASP A 115 -4.46 -3.32 -14.01
CA ASP A 115 -3.29 -2.48 -13.70
C ASP A 115 -1.99 -3.19 -14.09
N ARG A 116 -1.88 -4.50 -13.82
CA ARG A 116 -0.78 -5.33 -14.33
C ARG A 116 -0.67 -5.34 -15.84
N ALA A 117 -1.79 -5.34 -16.57
CA ALA A 117 -1.77 -5.28 -18.03
C ALA A 117 -1.20 -3.95 -18.55
N TYR A 118 -1.45 -2.83 -17.87
CA TYR A 118 -0.84 -1.56 -18.22
C TYR A 118 0.67 -1.55 -17.95
N ILE A 119 1.10 -2.03 -16.77
CA ILE A 119 2.53 -2.13 -16.46
C ILE A 119 3.26 -2.96 -17.51
N ASN A 120 2.71 -4.13 -17.87
CA ASN A 120 3.28 -4.96 -18.93
C ASN A 120 3.34 -4.23 -20.27
N ALA A 121 2.36 -3.37 -20.59
CA ALA A 121 2.37 -2.60 -21.83
C ALA A 121 3.37 -1.43 -21.83
N PHE A 122 3.80 -0.95 -20.66
CA PHE A 122 4.82 0.09 -20.54
C PHE A 122 6.25 -0.45 -20.49
N LEU A 123 6.41 -1.73 -20.15
CA LEU A 123 7.72 -2.41 -20.08
C LEU A 123 8.15 -3.07 -21.40
N VAL A 124 7.28 -3.06 -22.41
CA VAL A 124 7.56 -3.55 -23.78
C VAL A 124 7.92 -2.36 -24.66
#